data_AF-A0A839LBU0-F1
#
_entry.id   AF-A0A839LBU0-F1
#
_cell.length_a   1.000
_cell.length_b   1.000
_cell.length_c   1.000
_cell.angle_alpha   90.00
_cell.angle_beta   90.00
_cell.angle_gamma   90.00
#
_symmetry.space_group_name_H-M   'P 1'
#
loop_
_entity.id
_entity.type
_entity.pdbx_description
1 polymer ?
#
loop_
_entity_poly.entity_id
_entity_poly.type
_entity_poly.pdbx_seq_one_letter_code
_entity_poly.pdbx_strand_id
1 'polypeptide(L)'
;MSLDLDHLNTLDAEAFAVALDGVYEHSPWIARRAAARRPFASLPALKLALAQVVSQASLDEQLGLIRAHPELAGKAAIAGQLTVESTDEQSRAGLQHCSPAEFERLQALNKAYGQRFGWPFILAVRGPRGLGLSRQAIIETFERRLAAPPDLERAECLRNIHRIAEIRLDDKFEAPPLLGNAVLDAADRLARHSEQPFAEQGQLCVTYMTPVHQAVAQDLALAMREAGFDEVGIDALGNVVGLLHGTRPEAPRLLTGSHYDTVRNAGRHDGRLGVLATIEAVRHLKQQGRRLPFTLELVAFAEEEGQRFAATFLSSSALVGRFQPAWLEQRDADGVRLQDALRAAGHPGTLDSIEALRRDPAGYLGYVELHIEQGPVLCELDLPLGVVTSINGSRRYLGEIIGLASHAGTTPMDRRRDAAAAVAELVLAVEREALARPGTVATVGLLEVPGGSINVVPGRCRFSLDLRAGNDARRDDLDSVVRAQLQAVCERRGLQWTLTPTVVASAAPSDPAWQARWEAAVQRLGLPVHRLPSGAGHDAMKIHEALPQAMLFVRGGNLGISHNPLETVSNDDADLAVRALLALLEELSKEHKA
;
A
#
# COMPACT_ATOMS: atom_id res chain seq x y z
N MET A 1 -17.32 31.58 -8.29
CA MET A 1 -15.93 32.06 -8.36
C MET A 1 -15.08 30.96 -7.76
N SER A 2 -13.99 30.58 -8.42
CA SER A 2 -13.00 29.68 -7.83
C SER A 2 -12.51 30.27 -6.50
N LEU A 3 -12.37 29.42 -5.49
CA LEU A 3 -11.78 29.80 -4.21
C LEU A 3 -10.27 29.92 -4.36
N ASP A 4 -9.72 30.92 -3.67
CA ASP A 4 -8.28 31.12 -3.54
C ASP A 4 -7.88 30.90 -2.07
N LEU A 5 -6.79 30.16 -1.85
CA LEU A 5 -6.39 29.77 -0.50
C LEU A 5 -5.88 30.97 0.32
N ASP A 6 -5.17 31.89 -0.33
CA ASP A 6 -4.65 33.09 0.33
C ASP A 6 -5.82 33.98 0.77
N HIS A 7 -6.80 34.20 -0.11
CA HIS A 7 -8.02 34.89 0.28
C HIS A 7 -8.77 34.18 1.41
N LEU A 8 -8.97 32.87 1.30
CA LEU A 8 -9.67 32.06 2.31
C LEU A 8 -8.98 32.15 3.70
N ASN A 9 -7.65 32.24 3.73
CA ASN A 9 -6.86 32.41 4.96
C ASN A 9 -7.09 33.76 5.66
N THR A 10 -7.55 34.79 4.94
CA THR A 10 -7.80 36.14 5.48
C THR A 10 -9.23 36.37 6.00
N LEU A 11 -10.18 35.50 5.65
CA LEU A 11 -11.58 35.65 6.04
C LEU A 11 -11.78 35.51 7.56
N ASP A 12 -12.80 36.14 8.13
CA ASP A 12 -13.26 35.78 9.48
C ASP A 12 -13.84 34.35 9.51
N ALA A 13 -14.14 33.83 10.70
CA ALA A 13 -14.56 32.43 10.86
C ALA A 13 -15.92 32.11 10.20
N GLU A 14 -16.85 33.06 10.14
CA GLU A 14 -18.16 32.83 9.52
C GLU A 14 -18.07 32.95 8.00
N ALA A 15 -17.35 33.95 7.49
CA ALA A 15 -17.10 34.08 6.06
C ALA A 15 -16.32 32.88 5.50
N PHE A 16 -15.37 32.32 6.28
CA PHE A 16 -14.69 31.06 5.95
C PHE A 16 -15.66 29.87 5.84
N ALA A 17 -16.55 29.73 6.82
CA ALA A 17 -17.54 28.66 6.81
C ALA A 17 -18.52 28.78 5.63
N VAL A 18 -18.94 30.00 5.29
CA VAL A 18 -19.79 30.29 4.12
C VAL A 18 -19.05 29.96 2.82
N ALA A 19 -17.77 30.30 2.70
CA ALA A 19 -16.99 29.99 1.50
C ALA A 19 -16.88 28.47 1.25
N LEU A 20 -16.78 27.69 2.33
CA LEU A 20 -16.72 26.22 2.29
C LEU A 20 -18.09 25.53 2.42
N ASP A 21 -19.20 26.27 2.28
CA ASP A 21 -20.53 25.68 2.35
C ASP A 21 -20.73 24.60 1.27
N GLY A 22 -21.46 23.55 1.62
CA GLY A 22 -21.65 22.38 0.75
C GLY A 22 -20.48 21.38 0.68
N VAL A 23 -19.30 21.68 1.25
CA VAL A 23 -18.18 20.70 1.29
C VAL A 23 -18.55 19.48 2.14
N TYR A 24 -19.15 19.71 3.31
CA TYR A 24 -19.72 18.67 4.16
C TYR A 24 -21.22 18.92 4.31
N GLU A 25 -22.02 17.89 4.04
CA GLU A 25 -23.48 17.99 4.00
C GLU A 25 -24.05 18.55 5.31
N HIS A 26 -24.72 19.71 5.23
CA HIS A 26 -25.38 20.40 6.34
C HIS A 26 -24.54 20.53 7.63
N SER A 27 -23.21 20.60 7.51
CA SER A 27 -22.28 20.51 8.66
C SER A 27 -21.28 21.68 8.74
N PRO A 28 -21.77 22.94 8.86
CA PRO A 28 -20.90 24.13 8.86
C PRO A 28 -19.96 24.20 10.07
N TRP A 29 -20.24 23.44 11.15
CA TRP A 29 -19.38 23.36 12.33
C TRP A 29 -17.97 22.87 12.00
N ILE A 30 -17.81 22.06 10.95
CA ILE A 30 -16.52 21.51 10.53
C ILE A 30 -15.63 22.65 10.02
N ALA A 31 -16.13 23.44 9.08
CA ALA A 31 -15.42 24.60 8.55
C ALA A 31 -15.18 25.65 9.65
N ARG A 32 -16.16 25.94 10.51
CA ARG A 32 -15.98 26.87 11.64
C ARG A 32 -14.86 26.45 12.59
N ARG A 33 -14.76 25.17 12.95
CA ARG A 33 -13.69 24.66 13.82
C ARG A 33 -12.35 24.65 13.10
N ALA A 34 -12.32 24.28 11.81
CA ALA A 34 -11.10 24.31 11.01
C ALA A 34 -10.56 25.73 10.83
N ALA A 35 -11.41 26.76 10.81
CA ALA A 35 -11.02 28.16 10.68
C ALA A 35 -9.99 28.62 11.74
N ALA A 36 -9.98 27.99 12.93
CA ALA A 36 -9.02 28.26 13.99
C ALA A 36 -7.59 27.74 13.72
N ARG A 37 -7.42 26.88 12.70
CA ARG A 37 -6.12 26.28 12.32
C ARG A 37 -5.42 27.03 11.19
N ARG A 38 -6.00 28.15 10.74
CA ARG A 38 -5.42 29.02 9.72
C ARG A 38 -4.17 29.75 10.23
N PRO A 39 -3.27 30.19 9.34
CA PRO A 39 -3.32 30.01 7.89
C PRO A 39 -2.95 28.59 7.45
N PHE A 40 -3.62 28.07 6.43
CA PHE A 40 -3.25 26.81 5.78
C PHE A 40 -2.18 27.05 4.73
N ALA A 41 -1.09 26.30 4.79
CA ALA A 41 0.03 26.41 3.85
C ALA A 41 -0.28 25.87 2.44
N SER A 42 -1.28 25.00 2.31
CA SER A 42 -1.65 24.34 1.06
C SER A 42 -3.10 23.85 1.10
N LEU A 43 -3.68 23.55 -0.08
CA LEU A 43 -5.00 22.92 -0.17
C LEU A 43 -5.03 21.53 0.51
N PRO A 44 -4.01 20.66 0.37
CA PRO A 44 -3.89 19.44 1.16
C PRO A 44 -3.92 19.68 2.68
N ALA A 45 -3.29 20.74 3.18
CA ALA A 45 -3.32 21.08 4.60
C ALA A 45 -4.74 21.45 5.06
N LEU A 46 -5.50 22.19 4.24
CA LEU A 46 -6.92 22.48 4.50
C LEU A 46 -7.77 21.20 4.51
N LYS A 47 -7.62 20.34 3.49
CA LYS A 47 -8.32 19.05 3.37
C LYS A 47 -8.12 18.19 4.63
N LEU A 48 -6.86 18.02 5.03
CA LEU A 48 -6.50 17.25 6.22
C LEU A 48 -7.04 17.89 7.52
N ALA A 49 -6.97 19.22 7.64
CA ALA A 49 -7.49 19.91 8.82
C ALA A 49 -9.00 19.70 9.00
N LEU A 50 -9.76 19.73 7.90
CA LEU A 50 -11.20 19.46 7.92
C LEU A 50 -11.47 18.00 8.33
N ALA A 51 -10.72 17.05 7.79
CA ALA A 51 -10.91 15.64 8.15
C ALA A 51 -10.56 15.35 9.62
N GLN A 52 -9.48 15.96 10.13
CA GLN A 52 -9.11 15.87 11.53
C GLN A 52 -10.15 16.49 12.48
N VAL A 53 -10.85 17.56 12.07
CA VAL A 53 -11.96 18.11 12.86
C VAL A 53 -13.09 17.08 13.02
N VAL A 54 -13.36 16.28 12.00
CA VAL A 54 -14.38 15.22 12.06
C VAL A 54 -13.90 14.02 12.87
N SER A 55 -12.67 13.55 12.67
CA SER A 55 -12.16 12.38 13.41
C SER A 55 -12.02 12.65 14.91
N GLN A 56 -11.78 13.91 15.31
CA GLN A 56 -11.73 14.36 16.70
C GLN A 56 -13.09 14.76 17.29
N ALA A 57 -14.14 14.82 16.47
CA ALA A 57 -15.49 15.15 16.93
C ALA A 57 -16.07 14.04 17.81
N SER A 58 -17.06 14.40 18.62
CA SER A 58 -17.78 13.41 19.42
C SER A 58 -18.50 12.38 18.53
N LEU A 59 -18.78 11.20 19.10
CA LEU A 59 -19.53 10.17 18.39
C LEU A 59 -20.87 10.68 17.84
N ASP A 60 -21.59 11.49 18.62
CA ASP A 60 -22.89 12.05 18.21
C ASP A 60 -22.76 13.01 17.02
N GLU A 61 -21.70 13.82 16.98
CA GLU A 61 -21.43 14.71 15.84
C GLU A 61 -21.04 13.92 14.59
N GLN A 62 -20.22 12.87 14.73
CA GLN A 62 -19.87 11.99 13.62
C GLN A 62 -21.10 11.27 13.06
N LEU A 63 -21.95 10.72 13.93
CA LEU A 63 -23.20 10.10 13.50
C LEU A 63 -24.18 11.11 12.91
N GLY A 64 -24.21 12.34 13.43
CA GLY A 64 -24.97 13.45 12.87
C GLY A 64 -24.54 13.78 11.45
N LEU A 65 -23.22 13.86 11.21
CA LEU A 65 -22.64 14.07 9.88
C LEU A 65 -22.99 12.93 8.91
N ILE A 66 -22.87 11.68 9.34
CA ILE A 66 -23.22 10.51 8.50
C ILE A 66 -24.71 10.57 8.13
N ARG A 67 -25.59 10.88 9.08
CA ARG A 67 -27.05 10.97 8.86
C ARG A 67 -27.48 12.18 8.03
N ALA A 68 -26.65 13.22 7.97
CA ALA A 68 -26.91 14.38 7.13
C ALA A 68 -26.77 14.06 5.63
N HIS A 69 -25.97 13.05 5.29
CA HIS A 69 -25.77 12.65 3.89
C HIS A 69 -26.96 11.84 3.36
N PRO A 70 -27.39 12.09 2.11
CA PRO A 70 -28.51 11.38 1.53
C PRO A 70 -28.19 9.93 1.21
N GLU A 71 -29.19 9.07 1.30
CA GLU A 71 -29.10 7.68 0.83
C GLU A 71 -28.86 7.62 -0.69
N LEU A 72 -28.01 6.68 -1.12
CA LEU A 72 -27.79 6.39 -2.54
C LEU A 72 -29.06 5.80 -3.17
N ALA A 73 -29.52 6.41 -4.26
CA ALA A 73 -30.79 6.07 -4.92
C ALA A 73 -32.00 6.03 -3.96
N GLY A 74 -31.94 6.80 -2.87
CA GLY A 74 -32.97 6.83 -1.83
C GLY A 74 -34.18 7.70 -2.16
N LYS A 75 -35.12 7.80 -1.22
CA LYS A 75 -36.37 8.56 -1.40
C LYS A 75 -36.14 10.04 -1.74
N ALA A 76 -35.10 10.65 -1.17
CA ALA A 76 -34.73 12.04 -1.46
C ALA A 76 -34.27 12.22 -2.92
N ALA A 77 -33.54 11.24 -3.48
CA ALA A 77 -33.15 11.24 -4.88
C ALA A 77 -34.38 11.15 -5.81
N ILE A 78 -35.33 10.27 -5.47
CA ILE A 78 -36.59 10.10 -6.20
C ILE A 78 -37.45 11.36 -6.14
N ALA A 79 -37.47 12.03 -4.99
CA ALA A 79 -38.24 13.25 -4.77
C ALA A 79 -37.57 14.52 -5.32
N GLY A 80 -36.35 14.43 -5.88
CA GLY A 80 -35.59 15.60 -6.34
C GLY A 80 -35.16 16.55 -5.22
N GLN A 81 -34.97 16.04 -4.00
CA GLN A 81 -34.69 16.81 -2.78
C GLN A 81 -33.21 16.76 -2.36
N LEU A 82 -32.34 16.24 -3.22
CA LEU A 82 -30.89 16.24 -2.98
C LEU A 82 -30.33 17.65 -3.11
N THR A 83 -29.22 17.92 -2.41
CA THR A 83 -28.39 19.10 -2.69
C THR A 83 -27.84 19.06 -4.11
N VAL A 84 -27.41 20.21 -4.62
CA VAL A 84 -26.87 20.32 -5.98
C VAL A 84 -25.64 19.42 -6.12
N GLU A 85 -24.77 19.43 -5.11
CA GLU A 85 -23.57 18.61 -5.03
C GLU A 85 -23.91 17.11 -5.04
N SER A 86 -24.83 16.67 -4.18
CA SER A 86 -25.26 15.27 -4.11
C SER A 86 -25.95 14.80 -5.40
N THR A 87 -26.65 15.70 -6.09
CA THR A 87 -27.30 15.41 -7.38
C THR A 87 -26.27 15.14 -8.46
N ASP A 88 -25.25 16.00 -8.59
CA ASP A 88 -24.17 15.82 -9.60
C ASP A 88 -23.40 14.51 -9.36
N GLU A 89 -23.05 14.22 -8.10
CA GLU A 89 -22.33 13.01 -7.71
C GLU A 89 -23.08 11.72 -8.08
N GLN A 90 -24.36 11.60 -7.71
CA GLN A 90 -25.16 10.41 -8.03
C GLN A 90 -25.46 10.29 -9.53
N SER A 91 -25.58 11.43 -10.24
CA SER A 91 -25.76 11.45 -11.70
C SER A 91 -24.55 10.86 -12.43
N ARG A 92 -23.32 11.25 -12.03
CA ARG A 92 -22.07 10.77 -12.64
C ARG A 92 -21.85 9.28 -12.44
N ALA A 93 -22.32 8.72 -11.33
CA ALA A 93 -22.31 7.28 -11.08
C ALA A 93 -23.43 6.51 -11.80
N GLY A 94 -24.28 7.21 -12.57
CA GLY A 94 -25.36 6.61 -13.35
C GLY A 94 -26.47 5.99 -12.51
N LEU A 95 -26.64 6.40 -11.25
CA LEU A 95 -27.67 5.87 -10.33
C LEU A 95 -29.09 6.31 -10.73
N GLN A 96 -29.23 7.36 -11.53
CA GLN A 96 -30.51 7.77 -12.14
C GLN A 96 -30.98 6.82 -13.26
N HIS A 97 -30.09 5.94 -13.73
CA HIS A 97 -30.32 5.03 -14.85
C HIS A 97 -30.24 3.55 -14.43
N CYS A 98 -30.55 3.25 -13.16
CA CYS A 98 -30.63 1.87 -12.68
C CYS A 98 -31.74 1.09 -13.41
N SER A 99 -31.46 -0.16 -13.75
CA SER A 99 -32.50 -1.13 -14.10
C SER A 99 -33.43 -1.39 -12.91
N PRO A 100 -34.66 -1.88 -13.14
CA PRO A 100 -35.58 -2.21 -12.05
C PRO A 100 -34.98 -3.17 -11.01
N ALA A 101 -34.20 -4.16 -11.46
CA ALA A 101 -33.55 -5.13 -10.58
C ALA A 101 -32.41 -4.51 -9.75
N GLU A 102 -31.55 -3.68 -10.36
CA GLU A 102 -30.51 -2.93 -9.63
C GLU A 102 -31.14 -2.01 -8.58
N PHE A 103 -32.24 -1.35 -8.93
CA PHE A 103 -32.95 -0.45 -8.03
C PHE A 103 -33.60 -1.20 -6.85
N GLU A 104 -34.30 -2.31 -7.11
CA GLU A 104 -34.85 -3.17 -6.05
C GLU A 104 -33.74 -3.69 -5.12
N ARG A 105 -32.60 -4.07 -5.69
CA ARG A 105 -31.43 -4.52 -4.92
C ARG A 105 -30.89 -3.41 -4.01
N LEU A 106 -30.70 -2.20 -4.54
CA LEU A 106 -30.24 -1.04 -3.75
C LEU A 106 -31.23 -0.69 -2.64
N GLN A 107 -32.54 -0.75 -2.88
CA GLN A 107 -33.55 -0.53 -1.85
C GLN A 107 -33.51 -1.58 -0.74
N ALA A 108 -33.34 -2.86 -1.09
CA ALA A 108 -33.19 -3.94 -0.12
C ALA A 108 -31.93 -3.75 0.73
N LEU A 109 -30.81 -3.35 0.11
CA LEU A 109 -29.56 -3.07 0.81
C LEU A 109 -29.67 -1.86 1.74
N ASN A 110 -30.25 -0.74 1.28
CA ASN A 110 -30.52 0.43 2.13
C ASN A 110 -31.36 0.05 3.36
N LYS A 111 -32.42 -0.75 3.18
CA LYS A 111 -33.25 -1.23 4.29
C LYS A 111 -32.45 -2.08 5.28
N ALA A 112 -31.69 -3.07 4.79
CA ALA A 112 -30.90 -3.95 5.64
C ALA A 112 -29.80 -3.18 6.40
N TYR A 113 -29.15 -2.24 5.72
CA TYR A 113 -28.10 -1.40 6.30
C TYR A 113 -28.64 -0.47 7.37
N GLY A 114 -29.75 0.22 7.10
CA GLY A 114 -30.41 1.08 8.07
C GLY A 114 -30.87 0.31 9.31
N GLN A 115 -31.36 -0.93 9.15
CA GLN A 115 -31.72 -1.81 10.27
C GLN A 115 -30.52 -2.26 11.11
N ARG A 116 -29.39 -2.54 10.46
CA ARG A 116 -28.18 -3.03 11.15
C ARG A 116 -27.42 -1.92 11.87
N PHE A 117 -27.26 -0.76 11.22
CA PHE A 117 -26.37 0.28 11.71
C PHE A 117 -27.10 1.50 12.25
N GLY A 118 -28.30 1.83 11.76
CA GLY A 118 -29.05 3.02 12.22
C GLY A 118 -28.54 4.35 11.65
N TRP A 119 -27.84 4.31 10.52
CA TRP A 119 -27.41 5.46 9.70
C TRP A 119 -27.36 5.04 8.22
N PRO A 120 -27.36 5.98 7.26
CA PRO A 120 -27.32 5.67 5.83
C PRO A 120 -25.96 5.13 5.38
N PHE A 121 -25.96 4.32 4.32
CA PHE A 121 -24.72 3.86 3.68
C PHE A 121 -24.08 4.99 2.88
N ILE A 122 -22.80 5.26 3.15
CA ILE A 122 -22.05 6.34 2.49
C ILE A 122 -20.91 5.78 1.64
N LEU A 123 -20.86 6.20 0.39
CA LEU A 123 -19.82 5.87 -0.58
C LEU A 123 -19.51 7.10 -1.42
N ALA A 124 -18.23 7.41 -1.63
CA ALA A 124 -17.81 8.43 -2.58
C ALA A 124 -18.02 7.89 -4.01
N VAL A 125 -19.22 8.10 -4.56
CA VAL A 125 -19.65 7.48 -5.83
C VAL A 125 -18.86 7.95 -7.05
N ARG A 126 -18.17 9.10 -6.97
CA ARG A 126 -17.19 9.53 -8.00
C ARG A 126 -15.92 8.67 -8.03
N GLY A 127 -15.69 7.88 -6.98
CA GLY A 127 -14.61 6.90 -6.88
C GLY A 127 -13.21 7.49 -6.70
N PRO A 128 -12.19 6.63 -6.65
CA PRO A 128 -10.80 7.03 -6.44
C PRO A 128 -10.26 7.96 -7.54
N ARG A 129 -10.70 7.74 -8.80
CA ARG A 129 -10.29 8.55 -9.97
C ARG A 129 -11.15 9.80 -10.22
N GLY A 130 -12.30 9.93 -9.54
CA GLY A 130 -13.23 11.05 -9.72
C GLY A 130 -14.16 10.98 -10.94
N LEU A 131 -14.14 9.89 -11.70
CA LEU A 131 -14.92 9.69 -12.93
C LEU A 131 -16.28 8.97 -12.72
N GLY A 132 -16.55 8.46 -11.53
CA GLY A 132 -17.74 7.64 -11.25
C GLY A 132 -17.41 6.16 -11.11
N LEU A 133 -17.96 5.53 -10.06
CA LEU A 133 -17.98 4.08 -9.91
C LEU A 133 -19.11 3.50 -10.78
N SER A 134 -18.90 2.29 -11.28
CA SER A 134 -19.99 1.54 -11.94
C SER A 134 -21.05 1.17 -10.90
N ARG A 135 -22.31 1.04 -11.34
CA ARG A 135 -23.41 0.59 -10.46
C ARG A 135 -23.11 -0.77 -9.83
N GLN A 136 -22.50 -1.68 -10.59
CA GLN A 136 -22.08 -2.98 -10.09
C GLN A 136 -21.07 -2.84 -8.94
N ALA A 137 -20.03 -2.01 -9.11
CA ALA A 137 -19.03 -1.78 -8.06
C ALA A 137 -19.64 -1.13 -6.80
N ILE A 138 -20.65 -0.26 -6.97
CA ILE A 138 -21.41 0.31 -5.86
C ILE A 138 -22.17 -0.77 -5.10
N ILE A 139 -22.91 -1.63 -5.80
CA ILE A 139 -23.69 -2.73 -5.20
C ILE A 139 -22.77 -3.72 -4.47
N GLU A 140 -21.69 -4.15 -5.10
CA GLU A 140 -20.71 -5.08 -4.49
C GLU A 140 -20.04 -4.47 -3.25
N THR A 141 -19.71 -3.18 -3.30
CA THR A 141 -19.15 -2.48 -2.14
C THR A 141 -20.16 -2.39 -1.00
N PHE A 142 -21.42 -2.13 -1.32
CA PHE A 142 -22.51 -2.08 -0.36
C PHE A 142 -22.72 -3.44 0.31
N GLU A 143 -22.79 -4.52 -0.47
CA GLU A 143 -22.93 -5.90 0.04
C GLU A 143 -21.77 -6.29 0.95
N ARG A 144 -20.53 -6.00 0.53
CA ARG A 144 -19.33 -6.27 1.34
C ARG A 144 -19.37 -5.53 2.67
N ARG A 145 -19.65 -4.22 2.64
CA ARG A 145 -19.64 -3.35 3.82
C ARG A 145 -20.81 -3.61 4.77
N LEU A 146 -21.94 -4.09 4.26
CA LEU A 146 -23.05 -4.53 5.10
C LEU A 146 -22.64 -5.63 6.09
N ALA A 147 -21.62 -6.43 5.79
CA ALA A 147 -21.11 -7.48 6.67
C ALA A 147 -20.14 -6.97 7.76
N ALA A 148 -19.63 -5.74 7.67
CA ALA A 148 -18.55 -5.24 8.52
C ALA A 148 -18.97 -4.97 9.98
N PRO A 149 -18.02 -5.05 10.94
CA PRO A 149 -18.24 -4.58 12.31
C PRO A 149 -18.70 -3.11 12.35
N PRO A 150 -19.67 -2.73 13.22
CA PRO A 150 -20.25 -1.38 13.22
C PRO A 150 -19.24 -0.23 13.42
N ASP A 151 -18.20 -0.46 14.21
CA ASP A 151 -17.12 0.49 14.46
C ASP A 151 -16.25 0.72 13.21
N LEU A 152 -15.86 -0.35 12.52
CA LEU A 152 -15.11 -0.28 11.27
C LEU A 152 -15.94 0.37 10.16
N GLU A 153 -17.23 0.03 10.07
CA GLU A 153 -18.13 0.57 9.07
C GLU A 153 -18.41 2.06 9.29
N ARG A 154 -18.55 2.51 10.54
CA ARG A 154 -18.66 3.94 10.87
C ARG A 154 -17.41 4.69 10.40
N ALA A 155 -16.23 4.17 10.70
CA ALA A 155 -14.97 4.78 10.27
C ALA A 155 -14.87 4.84 8.73
N GLU A 156 -15.33 3.79 8.04
CA GLU A 156 -15.37 3.74 6.57
C GLU A 156 -16.37 4.76 5.98
N CYS A 157 -17.53 4.97 6.60
CA CYS A 157 -18.44 6.05 6.22
C CYS A 157 -17.75 7.42 6.32
N LEU A 158 -17.05 7.70 7.42
CA LEU A 158 -16.34 8.98 7.60
C LEU A 158 -15.26 9.17 6.53
N ARG A 159 -14.46 8.13 6.22
CA ARG A 159 -13.48 8.18 5.12
C ARG A 159 -14.13 8.48 3.77
N ASN A 160 -15.29 7.90 3.48
CA ASN A 160 -16.02 8.19 2.24
C ASN A 160 -16.57 9.63 2.22
N ILE A 161 -17.02 10.16 3.36
CA ILE A 161 -17.40 11.58 3.49
C ILE A 161 -16.20 12.49 3.26
N HIS A 162 -15.02 12.15 3.79
CA HIS A 162 -13.78 12.90 3.52
C HIS A 162 -13.41 12.86 2.06
N ARG A 163 -13.54 11.71 1.40
CA ARG A 163 -13.30 11.61 -0.03
C ARG A 163 -14.27 12.47 -0.86
N ILE A 164 -15.55 12.54 -0.46
CA ILE A 164 -16.53 13.43 -1.08
C ILE A 164 -16.10 14.90 -0.88
N ALA A 165 -15.77 15.29 0.35
CA ALA A 165 -15.33 16.64 0.68
C ALA A 165 -14.07 17.04 -0.09
N GLU A 166 -13.10 16.14 -0.22
CA GLU A 166 -11.86 16.34 -0.98
C GLU A 166 -12.15 16.68 -2.45
N ILE A 167 -13.02 15.89 -3.09
CA ILE A 167 -13.44 16.11 -4.47
C ILE A 167 -14.19 17.45 -4.62
N ARG A 168 -15.10 17.78 -3.68
CA ARG A 168 -15.83 19.05 -3.68
C ARG A 168 -14.89 20.25 -3.49
N LEU A 169 -13.83 20.09 -2.70
CA LEU A 169 -12.80 21.11 -2.54
C LEU A 169 -12.01 21.31 -3.85
N ASP A 170 -11.64 20.24 -4.55
CA ASP A 170 -10.97 20.38 -5.85
C ASP A 170 -11.82 21.13 -6.86
N ASP A 171 -13.12 20.85 -6.90
CA ASP A 171 -14.05 21.56 -7.78
C ASP A 171 -14.17 23.04 -7.38
N LYS A 172 -14.27 23.35 -6.08
CA LYS A 172 -14.37 24.74 -5.58
C LYS A 172 -13.12 25.57 -5.82
N PHE A 173 -11.93 24.96 -5.75
CA PHE A 173 -10.65 25.61 -6.00
C PHE A 173 -10.20 25.51 -7.46
N GLU A 174 -10.99 24.85 -8.32
CA GLU A 174 -10.63 24.52 -9.71
C GLU A 174 -9.22 23.89 -9.81
N ALA A 175 -8.90 23.02 -8.85
CA ALA A 175 -7.56 22.47 -8.63
C ALA A 175 -7.56 20.93 -8.76
N PRO A 176 -7.93 20.35 -9.93
CA PRO A 176 -7.98 18.91 -10.09
C PRO A 176 -6.59 18.28 -9.89
N PRO A 177 -6.50 17.07 -9.29
CA PRO A 177 -5.24 16.36 -9.06
C PRO A 177 -4.70 15.74 -10.36
N LEU A 178 -4.22 16.58 -11.28
CA LEU A 178 -3.86 16.18 -12.65
C LEU A 178 -2.70 15.17 -12.70
N LEU A 179 -1.72 15.25 -11.80
CA LEU A 179 -0.59 14.32 -11.79
C LEU A 179 -1.07 12.94 -11.34
N GLY A 180 -1.87 12.90 -10.27
CA GLY A 180 -2.45 11.65 -9.79
C GLY A 180 -3.43 11.02 -10.78
N ASN A 181 -4.20 11.83 -11.50
CA ASN A 181 -5.04 11.36 -12.61
C ASN A 181 -4.21 10.63 -13.67
N ALA A 182 -3.09 11.20 -14.09
CA ALA A 182 -2.21 10.58 -15.09
C ALA A 182 -1.60 9.26 -14.60
N VAL A 183 -1.23 9.18 -13.31
CA VAL A 183 -0.72 7.96 -12.67
C VAL A 183 -1.79 6.86 -12.66
N LEU A 184 -3.01 7.15 -12.19
CA LEU A 184 -4.10 6.17 -12.17
C LEU A 184 -4.49 5.71 -13.59
N ASP A 185 -4.58 6.64 -14.54
CA ASP A 185 -4.90 6.31 -15.94
C ASP A 185 -3.82 5.42 -16.57
N ALA A 186 -2.55 5.59 -16.17
CA ALA A 186 -1.46 4.73 -16.60
C ALA A 186 -1.52 3.34 -15.93
N ALA A 187 -1.82 3.27 -14.64
CA ALA A 187 -2.02 2.00 -13.92
C ALA A 187 -3.15 1.18 -14.56
N ASP A 188 -4.27 1.85 -14.91
CA ASP A 188 -5.40 1.23 -15.61
C ASP A 188 -5.05 0.73 -17.01
N ARG A 189 -4.14 1.40 -17.73
CA ARG A 189 -3.64 0.90 -19.02
C ARG A 189 -2.81 -0.37 -18.83
N LEU A 190 -1.87 -0.37 -17.88
CA LEU A 190 -1.06 -1.55 -17.60
C LEU A 190 -1.90 -2.74 -17.08
N ALA A 191 -2.96 -2.47 -16.31
CA ALA A 191 -3.87 -3.50 -15.80
C ALA A 191 -4.70 -4.19 -16.89
N ARG A 192 -4.69 -3.71 -18.13
CA ARG A 192 -5.31 -4.42 -19.28
C ARG A 192 -4.50 -5.63 -19.70
N HIS A 193 -3.21 -5.67 -19.36
CA HIS A 193 -2.36 -6.83 -19.54
C HIS A 193 -2.56 -7.77 -18.35
N SER A 194 -3.20 -8.91 -18.60
CA SER A 194 -3.40 -9.94 -17.59
C SER A 194 -3.32 -11.32 -18.25
N GLU A 195 -2.73 -12.28 -17.54
CA GLU A 195 -2.57 -13.66 -17.99
C GLU A 195 -3.90 -14.44 -17.96
N GLN A 196 -4.01 -15.45 -18.81
CA GLN A 196 -5.13 -16.40 -18.74
C GLN A 196 -4.89 -17.44 -17.63
N PRO A 197 -5.95 -17.89 -16.93
CA PRO A 197 -7.37 -17.56 -17.10
C PRO A 197 -7.82 -16.30 -16.32
N PHE A 198 -6.91 -15.57 -15.67
CA PHE A 198 -7.25 -14.41 -14.83
C PHE A 198 -7.95 -13.31 -15.63
N ALA A 199 -7.47 -13.00 -16.83
CA ALA A 199 -8.05 -11.98 -17.70
C ALA A 199 -9.53 -12.25 -18.03
N GLU A 200 -9.91 -13.50 -18.34
CA GLU A 200 -11.31 -13.89 -18.60
C GLU A 200 -12.23 -13.68 -17.38
N GLN A 201 -11.66 -13.70 -16.18
CA GLN A 201 -12.36 -13.48 -14.92
C GLN A 201 -12.34 -12.00 -14.49
N GLY A 202 -11.78 -11.10 -15.31
CA GLY A 202 -11.57 -9.69 -14.95
C GLY A 202 -10.53 -9.48 -13.85
N GLN A 203 -9.67 -10.47 -13.61
CA GLN A 203 -8.61 -10.45 -12.59
C GLN A 203 -7.27 -10.03 -13.20
N LEU A 204 -6.41 -9.42 -12.40
CA LEU A 204 -5.07 -9.01 -12.81
C LEU A 204 -4.02 -10.04 -12.39
N CYS A 205 -3.18 -10.47 -13.33
CA CYS A 205 -2.04 -11.34 -13.06
C CYS A 205 -0.96 -11.09 -14.12
N VAL A 206 0.22 -10.66 -13.69
CA VAL A 206 1.38 -10.44 -14.55
C VAL A 206 2.62 -11.03 -13.88
N THR A 207 3.03 -12.21 -14.32
CA THR A 207 4.14 -12.97 -13.74
C THR A 207 5.38 -12.93 -14.64
N TYR A 208 6.55 -13.04 -14.01
CA TYR A 208 7.84 -12.82 -14.65
C TYR A 208 8.03 -13.57 -15.99
N MET A 209 8.52 -12.86 -17.02
CA MET A 209 8.91 -13.41 -18.33
C MET A 209 7.79 -14.06 -19.15
N THR A 210 6.53 -13.92 -18.75
CA THR A 210 5.40 -14.31 -19.63
C THR A 210 5.22 -13.30 -20.76
N PRO A 211 4.51 -13.64 -21.85
CA PRO A 211 4.22 -12.68 -22.92
C PRO A 211 3.49 -11.42 -22.42
N VAL A 212 2.63 -11.57 -21.40
CA VAL A 212 1.91 -10.45 -20.76
C VAL A 212 2.87 -9.54 -20.02
N HIS A 213 3.82 -10.11 -19.28
CA HIS A 213 4.88 -9.37 -18.60
C HIS A 213 5.78 -8.60 -19.57
N GLN A 214 6.14 -9.21 -20.70
CA GLN A 214 6.88 -8.53 -21.76
C GLN A 214 6.09 -7.37 -22.40
N ALA A 215 4.76 -7.52 -22.54
CA ALA A 215 3.90 -6.44 -23.05
C ALA A 215 3.84 -5.25 -22.08
N VAL A 216 3.74 -5.49 -20.77
CA VAL A 216 3.83 -4.44 -19.74
C VAL A 216 5.19 -3.73 -19.80
N ALA A 217 6.28 -4.48 -19.96
CA ALA A 217 7.62 -3.90 -20.08
C ALA A 217 7.74 -2.98 -21.31
N GLN A 218 7.16 -3.37 -22.43
CA GLN A 218 7.13 -2.56 -23.66
C GLN A 218 6.31 -1.28 -23.49
N ASP A 219 5.13 -1.35 -22.86
CA ASP A 219 4.29 -0.20 -22.58
C ASP A 219 4.98 0.79 -21.61
N LEU A 220 5.67 0.28 -20.59
CA LEU A 220 6.49 1.09 -19.69
C LEU A 220 7.63 1.78 -20.44
N ALA A 221 8.35 1.05 -21.31
CA ALA A 221 9.43 1.63 -22.11
C ALA A 221 8.91 2.74 -23.03
N LEU A 222 7.74 2.55 -23.64
CA LEU A 222 7.10 3.60 -24.43
C LEU A 222 6.72 4.80 -23.56
N ALA A 223 6.09 4.58 -22.41
CA ALA A 223 5.67 5.63 -21.49
C ALA A 223 6.86 6.46 -20.97
N MET A 224 8.01 5.83 -20.70
CA MET A 224 9.25 6.53 -20.34
C MET A 224 9.75 7.44 -21.48
N ARG A 225 9.79 6.94 -22.73
CA ARG A 225 10.21 7.76 -23.89
C ARG A 225 9.29 8.97 -24.08
N GLU A 226 7.98 8.76 -23.99
CA GLU A 226 6.99 9.84 -24.11
C GLU A 226 7.11 10.87 -22.98
N ALA A 227 7.34 10.41 -21.75
CA ALA A 227 7.54 11.27 -20.59
C ALA A 227 8.74 12.20 -20.73
N GLY A 228 9.83 11.74 -21.37
CA GLY A 228 11.02 12.57 -21.57
C GLY A 228 12.32 12.02 -21.07
N PHE A 229 12.41 10.72 -20.78
CA PHE A 229 13.70 10.08 -20.55
C PHE A 229 14.54 10.14 -21.84
N ASP A 230 15.84 10.42 -21.69
CA ASP A 230 16.78 10.58 -22.80
C ASP A 230 17.23 9.22 -23.33
N GLU A 231 17.38 8.22 -22.45
CA GLU A 231 17.65 6.83 -22.81
C GLU A 231 16.62 5.89 -22.17
N VAL A 232 16.14 4.90 -22.93
CA VAL A 232 15.21 3.88 -22.42
C VAL A 232 15.53 2.52 -23.02
N GLY A 233 15.76 1.53 -22.16
CA GLY A 233 16.08 0.16 -22.55
C GLY A 233 15.40 -0.89 -21.66
N ILE A 234 15.36 -2.13 -22.15
CA ILE A 234 14.98 -3.31 -21.37
C ILE A 234 16.24 -4.15 -21.21
N ASP A 235 16.63 -4.44 -19.97
CA ASP A 235 17.91 -5.08 -19.68
C ASP A 235 17.88 -6.63 -19.77
N ALA A 236 18.98 -7.29 -19.41
CA ALA A 236 19.12 -8.75 -19.52
C ALA A 236 18.19 -9.55 -18.58
N LEU A 237 17.59 -8.91 -17.58
CA LEU A 237 16.59 -9.51 -16.68
C LEU A 237 15.18 -8.97 -16.94
N GLY A 238 14.99 -8.17 -17.98
CA GLY A 238 13.70 -7.57 -18.32
C GLY A 238 13.37 -6.28 -17.59
N ASN A 239 14.29 -5.73 -16.78
CA ASN A 239 14.01 -4.46 -16.10
C ASN A 239 13.86 -3.37 -17.16
N VAL A 240 12.86 -2.51 -17.00
CA VAL A 240 12.71 -1.33 -17.87
C VAL A 240 13.48 -0.18 -17.23
N VAL A 241 14.53 0.28 -17.91
CA VAL A 241 15.44 1.30 -17.38
C VAL A 241 15.29 2.57 -18.20
N GLY A 242 15.02 3.69 -17.51
CA GLY A 242 14.98 5.03 -18.09
C GLY A 242 16.02 5.95 -17.46
N LEU A 243 16.80 6.65 -18.28
CA LEU A 243 17.74 7.68 -17.83
C LEU A 243 17.27 9.07 -18.27
N LEU A 244 17.08 9.96 -17.30
CA LEU A 244 16.93 11.40 -17.53
C LEU A 244 18.28 12.05 -17.23
N HIS A 245 18.99 12.48 -18.26
CA HIS A 245 20.33 13.04 -18.12
C HIS A 245 20.33 14.35 -17.34
N GLY A 246 21.22 14.40 -16.35
CA GLY A 246 21.49 15.61 -15.61
C GLY A 246 22.24 16.65 -16.44
N THR A 247 22.21 17.90 -16.00
CA THR A 247 23.04 18.96 -16.62
C THR A 247 24.53 18.79 -16.34
N ARG A 248 24.90 17.91 -15.39
CA ARG A 248 26.29 17.59 -15.05
C ARG A 248 26.53 16.08 -15.24
N PRO A 249 27.15 15.66 -16.35
CA PRO A 249 27.35 14.24 -16.66
C PRO A 249 28.21 13.49 -15.64
N GLU A 250 29.09 14.20 -14.91
CA GLU A 250 29.99 13.65 -13.91
C GLU A 250 29.38 13.51 -12.51
N ALA A 251 28.19 14.07 -12.28
CA ALA A 251 27.53 13.97 -10.98
C ALA A 251 27.05 12.52 -10.72
N PRO A 252 27.13 12.03 -9.47
CA PRO A 252 26.53 10.75 -9.12
C PRO A 252 25.03 10.74 -9.42
N ARG A 253 24.50 9.59 -9.83
CA ARG A 253 23.10 9.42 -10.23
C ARG A 253 22.20 9.26 -9.02
N LEU A 254 20.93 9.62 -9.15
CA LEU A 254 19.90 9.17 -8.22
C LEU A 254 19.20 7.95 -8.82
N LEU A 255 19.20 6.83 -8.10
CA LEU A 255 18.39 5.67 -8.46
C LEU A 255 16.99 5.81 -7.86
N THR A 256 15.98 5.47 -8.63
CA THR A 256 14.60 5.35 -8.17
C THR A 256 13.94 4.17 -8.87
N GLY A 257 12.95 3.56 -8.26
CA GLY A 257 12.36 2.36 -8.82
C GLY A 257 11.28 1.76 -7.96
N SER A 258 10.66 0.74 -8.52
CA SER A 258 9.84 -0.28 -7.88
C SER A 258 9.51 -1.33 -8.95
N HIS A 259 8.64 -2.30 -8.66
CA HIS A 259 8.37 -3.42 -9.55
C HIS A 259 7.12 -3.25 -10.43
N TYR A 260 6.96 -4.10 -11.45
CA TYR A 260 5.78 -4.09 -12.33
C TYR A 260 5.10 -5.45 -12.54
N ASP A 261 5.74 -6.53 -12.11
CA ASP A 261 5.09 -7.83 -11.91
C ASP A 261 4.07 -7.75 -10.77
N THR A 262 3.22 -8.75 -10.69
CA THR A 262 2.14 -8.78 -9.68
C THR A 262 1.97 -10.18 -9.12
N VAL A 263 1.36 -10.26 -7.94
CA VAL A 263 0.68 -11.49 -7.54
C VAL A 263 -0.49 -11.88 -8.46
N ARG A 264 -1.05 -13.07 -8.19
CA ARG A 264 -2.26 -13.55 -8.85
C ARG A 264 -3.48 -12.83 -8.29
N ASN A 265 -4.39 -12.38 -9.16
CA ASN A 265 -5.57 -11.59 -8.77
C ASN A 265 -5.19 -10.35 -7.94
N ALA A 266 -4.22 -9.60 -8.45
CA ALA A 266 -3.61 -8.47 -7.78
C ALA A 266 -4.44 -7.17 -7.88
N GLY A 267 -3.99 -6.19 -7.11
CA GLY A 267 -4.30 -4.79 -7.30
C GLY A 267 -3.52 -4.13 -8.44
N ARG A 268 -3.85 -2.88 -8.75
CA ARG A 268 -3.29 -2.14 -9.90
C ARG A 268 -2.04 -1.32 -9.55
N HIS A 269 -1.76 -1.11 -8.27
CA HIS A 269 -0.86 -0.06 -7.78
C HIS A 269 0.38 -0.61 -7.10
N ASP A 270 0.32 -1.82 -6.56
CA ASP A 270 1.46 -2.52 -5.98
C ASP A 270 2.67 -2.53 -6.93
N GLY A 271 3.82 -2.02 -6.46
CA GLY A 271 5.00 -1.67 -7.24
C GLY A 271 4.81 -0.54 -8.28
N ARG A 272 3.82 -0.72 -9.15
CA ARG A 272 3.54 0.12 -10.33
C ARG A 272 3.35 1.59 -9.97
N LEU A 273 2.80 1.90 -8.80
CA LEU A 273 2.63 3.28 -8.34
C LEU A 273 3.96 4.03 -8.33
N GLY A 274 5.03 3.42 -7.81
CA GLY A 274 6.34 4.07 -7.71
C GLY A 274 6.98 4.34 -9.07
N VAL A 275 6.85 3.37 -9.99
CA VAL A 275 7.31 3.50 -11.38
C VAL A 275 6.54 4.62 -12.09
N LEU A 276 5.21 4.58 -12.04
CA LEU A 276 4.35 5.53 -12.75
C LEU A 276 4.43 6.94 -12.18
N ALA A 277 4.55 7.09 -10.85
CA ALA A 277 4.76 8.39 -10.22
C ALA A 277 6.09 9.03 -10.65
N THR A 278 7.15 8.23 -10.81
CA THR A 278 8.42 8.71 -11.34
C THR A 278 8.30 9.14 -12.81
N ILE A 279 7.63 8.34 -13.64
CA ILE A 279 7.39 8.69 -15.05
C ILE A 279 6.62 10.01 -15.15
N GLU A 280 5.62 10.23 -14.30
CA GLU A 280 4.87 11.50 -14.26
C GLU A 280 5.71 12.67 -13.75
N ALA A 281 6.57 12.46 -12.74
CA ALA A 281 7.51 13.50 -12.29
C ALA A 281 8.46 13.94 -13.42
N VAL A 282 9.00 13.00 -14.22
CA VAL A 282 9.83 13.32 -15.38
C VAL A 282 9.05 14.07 -16.45
N ARG A 283 7.81 13.65 -16.75
CA ARG A 283 6.92 14.36 -17.68
C ARG A 283 6.67 15.79 -17.23
N HIS A 284 6.42 16.00 -15.95
CA HIS A 284 6.22 17.31 -15.36
C HIS A 284 7.47 18.20 -15.49
N LEU A 285 8.66 17.66 -15.19
CA LEU A 285 9.93 18.39 -15.37
C LEU A 285 10.15 18.78 -16.84
N LYS A 286 9.86 17.89 -17.80
CA LYS A 286 9.93 18.18 -19.24
C LYS A 286 8.99 19.30 -19.65
N GLN A 287 7.73 19.26 -19.20
CA GLN A 287 6.73 20.31 -19.49
C GLN A 287 7.16 21.69 -18.96
N GLN A 288 7.89 21.72 -17.84
CA GLN A 288 8.48 22.95 -17.27
C GLN A 288 9.79 23.36 -17.95
N GLY A 289 10.31 22.60 -18.91
CA GLY A 289 11.63 22.85 -19.52
C GLY A 289 12.79 22.71 -18.52
N ARG A 290 12.60 21.95 -17.42
CA ARG A 290 13.59 21.79 -16.35
C ARG A 290 14.41 20.52 -16.54
N ARG A 291 15.64 20.57 -16.03
CA ARG A 291 16.56 19.43 -15.87
C ARG A 291 17.14 19.45 -14.46
N LEU A 292 17.56 18.28 -14.00
CA LEU A 292 18.20 18.07 -12.71
C LEU A 292 19.73 18.23 -12.87
N PRO A 293 20.47 18.60 -11.81
CA PRO A 293 21.93 18.68 -11.88
C PRO A 293 22.60 17.30 -11.93
N PHE A 294 21.89 16.24 -11.55
CA PHE A 294 22.32 14.84 -11.60
C PHE A 294 21.40 14.03 -12.51
N THR A 295 21.89 12.90 -13.01
CA THR A 295 21.07 11.96 -13.78
C THR A 295 20.11 11.22 -12.86
N LEU A 296 18.84 11.16 -13.23
CA LEU A 296 17.83 10.32 -12.58
C LEU A 296 17.71 9.01 -13.37
N GLU A 297 17.97 7.89 -12.69
CA GLU A 297 17.80 6.54 -13.24
C GLU A 297 16.57 5.90 -12.63
N LEU A 298 15.56 5.66 -13.46
CA LEU A 298 14.38 4.88 -13.10
C LEU A 298 14.59 3.43 -13.52
N VAL A 299 14.45 2.49 -12.58
CA VAL A 299 14.39 1.06 -12.85
C VAL A 299 13.01 0.55 -12.46
N ALA A 300 12.21 0.14 -13.45
CA ALA A 300 11.04 -0.69 -13.20
C ALA A 300 11.50 -2.15 -13.11
N PHE A 301 11.62 -2.66 -11.89
CA PHE A 301 12.08 -4.01 -11.61
C PHE A 301 11.11 -5.03 -12.18
N ALA A 302 11.69 -6.00 -12.89
CA ALA A 302 10.92 -7.00 -13.60
C ALA A 302 10.35 -8.08 -12.69
N GLU A 303 10.92 -8.26 -11.50
CA GLU A 303 10.50 -9.29 -10.58
C GLU A 303 10.84 -8.90 -9.14
N GLU A 304 9.81 -8.83 -8.33
CA GLU A 304 9.87 -8.62 -6.89
C GLU A 304 9.12 -9.74 -6.17
N GLU A 305 7.94 -10.14 -6.68
CA GLU A 305 6.92 -10.86 -5.91
C GLU A 305 7.23 -12.35 -5.67
N GLY A 306 8.16 -12.95 -6.42
CA GLY A 306 8.52 -14.37 -6.29
C GLY A 306 7.47 -15.34 -6.85
N GLN A 307 6.58 -14.88 -7.73
CA GLN A 307 5.34 -15.61 -8.03
C GLN A 307 5.51 -16.76 -9.03
N ARG A 308 6.44 -16.62 -9.98
CA ARG A 308 6.71 -17.66 -10.99
C ARG A 308 7.86 -18.57 -10.56
N PHE A 309 8.91 -17.97 -10.01
CA PHE A 309 10.10 -18.66 -9.52
C PHE A 309 10.32 -18.30 -8.06
N ALA A 310 10.82 -19.23 -7.25
CA ALA A 310 11.15 -19.00 -5.84
C ALA A 310 12.47 -18.22 -5.70
N ALA A 311 12.51 -17.03 -6.31
CA ALA A 311 13.65 -16.14 -6.46
C ALA A 311 13.22 -14.67 -6.29
N THR A 312 12.48 -14.38 -5.21
CA THR A 312 12.03 -13.01 -4.85
C THR A 312 13.18 -12.01 -4.90
N PHE A 313 12.92 -10.82 -5.45
CA PHE A 313 13.90 -9.74 -5.65
C PHE A 313 15.07 -10.10 -6.59
N LEU A 314 14.87 -11.00 -7.57
CA LEU A 314 15.99 -11.43 -8.42
C LEU A 314 16.63 -10.26 -9.18
N SER A 315 15.80 -9.33 -9.66
CA SER A 315 16.24 -8.20 -10.46
C SER A 315 17.02 -7.18 -9.65
N SER A 316 16.49 -6.73 -8.51
CA SER A 316 17.21 -5.80 -7.62
C SER A 316 18.46 -6.43 -7.00
N SER A 317 18.46 -7.75 -6.75
CA SER A 317 19.66 -8.48 -6.33
C SER A 317 20.77 -8.42 -7.37
N ALA A 318 20.46 -8.45 -8.68
CA ALA A 318 21.46 -8.35 -9.73
C ALA A 318 22.15 -6.98 -9.75
N LEU A 319 21.40 -5.89 -9.52
CA LEU A 319 21.95 -4.53 -9.49
C LEU A 319 22.99 -4.35 -8.38
N VAL A 320 22.87 -5.08 -7.27
CA VAL A 320 23.84 -5.03 -6.15
C VAL A 320 24.87 -6.18 -6.17
N GLY A 321 24.90 -6.99 -7.23
CA GLY A 321 25.84 -8.12 -7.36
C GLY A 321 25.55 -9.28 -6.40
N ARG A 322 24.29 -9.46 -6.02
CA ARG A 322 23.78 -10.52 -5.12
C ARG A 322 22.89 -11.54 -5.81
N PHE A 323 22.82 -11.50 -7.14
CA PHE A 323 22.11 -12.53 -7.90
C PHE A 323 22.68 -13.93 -7.58
N GLN A 324 21.81 -14.91 -7.32
CA GLN A 324 22.25 -16.27 -7.05
C GLN A 324 22.26 -17.09 -8.35
N PRO A 325 23.41 -17.61 -8.82
CA PRO A 325 23.48 -18.37 -10.06
C PRO A 325 22.54 -19.59 -10.09
N ALA A 326 22.27 -20.18 -8.92
CA ALA A 326 21.35 -21.31 -8.77
C ALA A 326 19.91 -20.97 -9.19
N TRP A 327 19.50 -19.70 -9.18
CA TRP A 327 18.17 -19.28 -9.65
C TRP A 327 17.96 -19.58 -11.13
N LEU A 328 19.00 -19.54 -11.97
CA LEU A 328 18.89 -19.89 -13.40
C LEU A 328 18.41 -21.34 -13.62
N GLU A 329 18.69 -22.23 -12.67
CA GLU A 329 18.29 -23.63 -12.70
C GLU A 329 16.94 -23.91 -12.02
N GLN A 330 16.39 -22.94 -11.29
CA GLN A 330 15.07 -23.09 -10.67
C GLN A 330 14.00 -23.25 -11.74
N ARG A 331 13.00 -24.07 -11.42
CA ARG A 331 11.88 -24.38 -12.29
C ARG A 331 10.59 -23.77 -11.75
N ASP A 332 9.76 -23.27 -12.65
CA ASP A 332 8.39 -22.90 -12.33
C ASP A 332 7.49 -24.15 -12.18
N ALA A 333 6.20 -23.92 -11.91
CA ALA A 333 5.22 -25.00 -11.70
C ALA A 333 5.05 -25.92 -12.92
N ASP A 334 5.34 -25.43 -14.12
CA ASP A 334 5.26 -26.18 -15.39
C ASP A 334 6.59 -26.84 -15.75
N GLY A 335 7.62 -26.70 -14.89
CA GLY A 335 8.93 -27.29 -15.07
C GLY A 335 9.86 -26.49 -15.97
N VAL A 336 9.51 -25.27 -16.39
CA VAL A 336 10.36 -24.41 -17.22
C VAL A 336 11.47 -23.81 -16.34
N ARG A 337 12.73 -23.89 -16.77
CA ARG A 337 13.85 -23.27 -16.05
C ARG A 337 13.84 -21.75 -16.24
N LEU A 338 14.24 -20.98 -15.22
CA LEU A 338 14.35 -19.52 -15.31
C LEU A 338 15.21 -19.08 -16.49
N GLN A 339 16.36 -19.75 -16.70
CA GLN A 339 17.21 -19.49 -17.86
C GLN A 339 16.48 -19.67 -19.20
N ASP A 340 15.65 -20.69 -19.32
CA ASP A 340 14.92 -20.98 -20.56
C ASP A 340 13.76 -19.99 -20.77
N ALA A 341 13.13 -19.52 -19.69
CA ALA A 341 12.15 -18.44 -19.73
C ALA A 341 12.78 -17.11 -20.20
N LEU A 342 13.94 -16.73 -19.68
CA LEU A 342 14.70 -15.56 -20.15
C LEU A 342 14.99 -15.64 -21.65
N ARG A 343 15.49 -16.79 -22.12
CA ARG A 343 15.80 -17.02 -23.54
C ARG A 343 14.56 -16.97 -24.42
N ALA A 344 13.45 -17.57 -23.96
CA ALA A 344 12.18 -17.54 -24.67
C ALA A 344 11.62 -16.11 -24.79
N ALA A 345 11.87 -15.26 -23.79
CA ALA A 345 11.53 -13.84 -23.79
C ALA A 345 12.53 -12.97 -24.58
N GLY A 346 13.55 -13.56 -25.21
CA GLY A 346 14.53 -12.86 -26.04
C GLY A 346 15.72 -12.27 -25.28
N HIS A 347 15.89 -12.58 -24.00
CA HIS A 347 17.05 -12.19 -23.20
C HIS A 347 18.18 -13.25 -23.29
N PRO A 348 19.45 -12.91 -23.00
CA PRO A 348 20.56 -13.85 -23.13
C PRO A 348 20.44 -15.09 -22.22
N GLY A 349 19.92 -14.91 -20.99
CA GLY A 349 19.84 -15.97 -19.99
C GLY A 349 21.22 -16.50 -19.54
N THR A 350 22.24 -15.64 -19.53
CA THR A 350 23.61 -15.99 -19.12
C THR A 350 24.02 -15.20 -17.88
N LEU A 351 24.87 -15.80 -17.04
CA LEU A 351 25.36 -15.15 -15.82
C LEU A 351 26.14 -13.87 -16.16
N ASP A 352 27.02 -13.89 -17.17
CA ASP A 352 27.78 -12.71 -17.62
C ASP A 352 26.88 -11.51 -17.95
N SER A 353 25.75 -11.76 -18.64
CA SER A 353 24.80 -10.69 -18.99
C SER A 353 24.08 -10.11 -17.78
N ILE A 354 23.89 -10.93 -16.73
CA ILE A 354 23.24 -10.55 -15.48
C ILE A 354 24.22 -9.80 -14.58
N GLU A 355 25.47 -10.29 -14.47
CA GLU A 355 26.52 -9.64 -13.70
C GLU A 355 26.88 -8.25 -14.26
N ALA A 356 26.74 -8.06 -15.58
CA ALA A 356 26.89 -6.75 -16.23
C ALA A 356 25.85 -5.71 -15.79
N LEU A 357 24.73 -6.13 -15.16
CA LEU A 357 23.72 -5.23 -14.61
C LEU A 357 24.14 -4.61 -13.27
N ARG A 358 25.21 -5.10 -12.65
CA ARG A 358 25.67 -4.58 -11.37
C ARG A 358 25.99 -3.09 -11.47
N ARG A 359 25.45 -2.31 -10.54
CA ARG A 359 25.78 -0.89 -10.37
C ARG A 359 27.01 -0.75 -9.49
N ASP A 360 27.86 0.21 -9.83
CA ASP A 360 28.95 0.66 -8.95
C ASP A 360 28.39 1.67 -7.94
N PRO A 361 28.39 1.35 -6.62
CA PRO A 361 27.83 2.24 -5.61
C PRO A 361 28.45 3.64 -5.61
N ALA A 362 29.72 3.78 -6.00
CA ALA A 362 30.39 5.08 -6.05
C ALA A 362 29.76 6.05 -7.08
N GLY A 363 29.00 5.51 -8.06
CA GLY A 363 28.30 6.28 -9.08
C GLY A 363 26.92 6.78 -8.66
N TYR A 364 26.46 6.54 -7.43
CA TYR A 364 25.09 6.85 -7.00
C TYR A 364 25.03 7.66 -5.70
N LEU A 365 24.07 8.58 -5.62
CA LEU A 365 23.72 9.34 -4.42
C LEU A 365 22.96 8.49 -3.40
N GLY A 366 22.16 7.55 -3.90
CA GLY A 366 21.26 6.71 -3.12
C GLY A 366 20.09 6.17 -3.94
N TYR A 367 19.14 5.56 -3.25
CA TYR A 367 17.91 5.00 -3.82
C TYR A 367 16.68 5.55 -3.10
N VAL A 368 15.68 5.97 -3.85
CA VAL A 368 14.37 6.31 -3.29
C VAL A 368 13.27 5.51 -3.96
N GLU A 369 12.29 5.06 -3.18
CA GLU A 369 11.19 4.26 -3.68
C GLU A 369 9.85 4.77 -3.13
N LEU A 370 8.90 4.95 -4.03
CA LEU A 370 7.51 5.26 -3.71
C LEU A 370 6.71 3.96 -3.77
N HIS A 371 5.86 3.73 -2.77
CA HIS A 371 5.06 2.52 -2.72
C HIS A 371 3.74 2.76 -2.01
N ILE A 372 2.74 1.91 -2.23
CA ILE A 372 1.58 1.87 -1.34
C ILE A 372 2.00 1.27 0.01
N GLU A 373 1.34 1.66 1.11
CA GLU A 373 1.65 1.12 2.44
C GLU A 373 1.42 -0.40 2.55
N GLN A 374 0.42 -0.93 1.83
CA GLN A 374 -0.09 -2.30 1.96
C GLN A 374 -0.59 -2.64 3.38
N GLY A 375 -0.92 -1.60 4.16
CA GLY A 375 -1.35 -1.69 5.55
C GLY A 375 -2.34 -0.58 5.91
N PRO A 376 -3.02 -0.72 7.06
CA PRO A 376 -4.12 0.16 7.43
C PRO A 376 -3.69 1.48 8.07
N VAL A 377 -2.41 1.68 8.42
CA VAL A 377 -1.97 2.73 9.35
C VAL A 377 -2.28 4.13 8.81
N LEU A 378 -1.85 4.44 7.58
CA LEU A 378 -2.13 5.73 6.94
C LEU A 378 -3.63 5.91 6.66
N CYS A 379 -4.33 4.81 6.36
CA CYS A 379 -5.78 4.82 6.15
C CYS A 379 -6.55 5.17 7.45
N GLU A 380 -6.14 4.60 8.57
CA GLU A 380 -6.72 4.86 9.90
C GLU A 380 -6.38 6.25 10.43
N LEU A 381 -5.16 6.73 10.17
CA LEU A 381 -4.72 8.06 10.55
C LEU A 381 -5.21 9.17 9.61
N ASP A 382 -5.83 8.79 8.48
CA ASP A 382 -6.24 9.69 7.41
C ASP A 382 -5.08 10.56 6.88
N LEU A 383 -3.88 9.97 6.83
CA LEU A 383 -2.68 10.64 6.32
C LEU A 383 -2.37 10.13 4.91
N PRO A 384 -2.16 11.00 3.91
CA PRO A 384 -1.94 10.55 2.53
C PRO A 384 -0.55 9.94 2.31
N LEU A 385 0.44 10.35 3.12
CA LEU A 385 1.85 9.99 2.96
C LEU A 385 2.48 9.56 4.29
N GLY A 386 3.39 8.58 4.22
CA GLY A 386 4.14 8.08 5.37
C GLY A 386 5.62 7.90 5.04
N VAL A 387 6.51 8.39 5.91
CA VAL A 387 7.95 8.26 5.72
C VAL A 387 8.42 6.93 6.32
N VAL A 388 8.97 6.05 5.48
CA VAL A 388 9.34 4.70 5.92
C VAL A 388 10.58 4.73 6.80
N THR A 389 10.52 4.09 7.97
CA THR A 389 11.64 3.99 8.90
C THR A 389 12.60 2.86 8.59
N SER A 390 12.05 1.72 8.20
CA SER A 390 12.77 0.51 7.86
C SER A 390 11.83 -0.44 7.16
N ILE A 391 12.37 -1.26 6.28
CA ILE A 391 11.75 -2.54 5.90
C ILE A 391 12.08 -3.54 7.00
N ASN A 392 11.08 -4.18 7.57
CA ASN A 392 11.29 -5.08 8.70
C ASN A 392 12.07 -6.34 8.29
N GLY A 393 13.10 -6.67 9.06
CA GLY A 393 13.72 -7.99 9.00
C GLY A 393 12.77 -9.04 9.56
N SER A 394 12.91 -10.29 9.13
CA SER A 394 12.03 -11.39 9.56
C SER A 394 12.83 -12.65 9.90
N ARG A 395 12.42 -13.32 10.98
CA ARG A 395 12.76 -14.72 11.25
C ARG A 395 11.47 -15.52 11.30
N ARG A 396 11.37 -16.53 10.44
CA ARG A 396 10.21 -17.42 10.40
C ARG A 396 10.64 -18.85 10.70
N TYR A 397 9.75 -19.56 11.38
CA TYR A 397 9.97 -20.95 11.77
C TYR A 397 8.73 -21.80 11.54
N LEU A 398 8.96 -23.08 11.28
CA LEU A 398 7.99 -24.14 11.51
C LEU A 398 8.43 -24.93 12.74
N GLY A 399 7.53 -25.04 13.71
CA GLY A 399 7.76 -25.73 14.97
C GLY A 399 6.81 -26.88 15.19
N GLU A 400 7.22 -27.80 16.04
CA GLU A 400 6.38 -28.90 16.53
C GLU A 400 6.68 -29.13 18.01
N ILE A 401 5.64 -29.14 18.86
CA ILE A 401 5.72 -29.63 20.24
C ILE A 401 5.21 -31.06 20.26
N ILE A 402 5.97 -31.95 20.89
CA ILE A 402 5.72 -33.38 20.99
C ILE A 402 5.52 -33.75 22.47
N GLY A 403 4.32 -34.22 22.76
CA GLY A 403 3.89 -34.73 24.05
C GLY A 403 3.46 -36.19 23.97
N LEU A 404 2.40 -36.55 24.68
CA LEU A 404 1.89 -37.92 24.74
C LEU A 404 0.38 -37.95 24.56
N ALA A 405 -0.06 -38.58 23.47
CA ALA A 405 -1.47 -38.83 23.24
C ALA A 405 -2.02 -39.79 24.30
N SER A 406 -3.12 -39.43 24.94
CA SER A 406 -3.73 -40.20 26.02
C SER A 406 -5.23 -39.93 26.12
N HIS A 407 -5.98 -40.81 26.78
CA HIS A 407 -7.44 -40.69 26.85
C HIS A 407 -7.84 -39.51 27.76
N ALA A 408 -8.68 -38.60 27.25
CA ALA A 408 -9.01 -37.35 27.93
C ALA A 408 -9.82 -37.52 29.22
N GLY A 409 -10.58 -38.62 29.34
CA GLY A 409 -11.40 -38.88 30.55
C GLY A 409 -10.68 -39.63 31.67
N THR A 410 -9.66 -40.41 31.34
CA THR A 410 -9.01 -41.33 32.30
C THR A 410 -7.61 -40.91 32.67
N THR A 411 -7.01 -39.95 31.95
CA THR A 411 -5.68 -39.43 32.27
C THR A 411 -5.80 -38.23 33.23
N PRO A 412 -5.34 -38.35 34.48
CA PRO A 412 -5.36 -37.26 35.45
C PRO A 412 -4.59 -36.03 34.95
N MET A 413 -5.02 -34.84 35.36
CA MET A 413 -4.48 -33.57 34.84
C MET A 413 -2.97 -33.40 35.12
N ASP A 414 -2.48 -33.84 36.29
CA ASP A 414 -1.08 -33.78 36.71
C ASP A 414 -0.15 -34.75 35.94
N ARG A 415 -0.73 -35.67 35.16
CA ARG A 415 -0.01 -36.69 34.38
C ARG A 415 0.02 -36.42 32.88
N ARG A 416 -0.64 -35.35 32.41
CA ARG A 416 -0.69 -35.05 30.99
C ARG A 416 0.64 -34.50 30.46
N ARG A 417 0.89 -34.81 29.19
CA ARG A 417 1.92 -34.22 28.34
C ARG A 417 1.22 -33.64 27.12
N ASP A 418 0.44 -32.60 27.38
CA ASP A 418 -0.45 -31.98 26.39
C ASP A 418 0.33 -30.97 25.54
N ALA A 419 0.53 -31.31 24.28
CA ALA A 419 1.26 -30.47 23.33
C ALA A 419 0.47 -29.23 22.92
N ALA A 420 -0.85 -29.32 22.77
CA ALA A 420 -1.68 -28.18 22.35
C ALA A 420 -1.75 -27.12 23.47
N ALA A 421 -1.88 -27.55 24.73
CA ALA A 421 -1.83 -26.64 25.86
C ALA A 421 -0.49 -25.91 25.98
N ALA A 422 0.63 -26.57 25.61
CA ALA A 422 1.94 -25.92 25.58
C ALA A 422 2.06 -24.89 24.45
N VAL A 423 1.55 -25.19 23.25
CA VAL A 423 1.51 -24.22 22.15
C VAL A 423 0.61 -23.03 22.51
N ALA A 424 -0.52 -23.24 23.18
CA ALA A 424 -1.39 -22.14 23.64
C ALA A 424 -0.64 -21.19 24.61
N GLU A 425 0.15 -21.73 25.54
CA GLU A 425 1.00 -20.90 26.39
C GLU A 425 2.07 -20.12 25.59
N LEU A 426 2.70 -20.78 24.61
CA LEU A 426 3.67 -20.12 23.73
C LEU A 426 3.03 -18.98 22.95
N VAL A 427 1.84 -19.16 22.38
CA VAL A 427 1.11 -18.13 21.62
C VAL A 427 0.92 -16.88 22.47
N LEU A 428 0.42 -17.03 23.70
CA LEU A 428 0.21 -15.91 24.62
C LEU A 428 1.52 -15.26 25.06
N ALA A 429 2.59 -16.04 25.21
CA ALA A 429 3.92 -15.50 25.48
C ALA A 429 4.43 -14.67 24.30
N VAL A 430 4.35 -15.18 23.07
CA VAL A 430 4.78 -14.49 21.84
C VAL A 430 4.10 -13.13 21.70
N GLU A 431 2.78 -13.07 21.85
CA GLU A 431 2.01 -11.81 21.80
C GLU A 431 2.48 -10.82 22.87
N ARG A 432 2.59 -11.29 24.13
CA ARG A 432 3.05 -10.46 25.25
C ARG A 432 4.46 -9.90 25.02
N GLU A 433 5.38 -10.72 24.53
CA GLU A 433 6.77 -10.31 24.30
C GLU A 433 6.89 -9.27 23.18
N ALA A 434 6.06 -9.37 22.14
CA ALA A 434 6.01 -8.37 21.06
C ALA A 434 5.38 -7.05 21.54
N LEU A 435 4.26 -7.10 22.27
CA LEU A 435 3.62 -5.91 22.86
C LEU A 435 4.57 -5.15 23.82
N ALA A 436 5.39 -5.88 24.56
CA ALA A 436 6.38 -5.28 25.46
C ALA A 436 7.58 -4.65 24.73
N ARG A 437 7.73 -4.88 23.42
CA ARG A 437 8.85 -4.40 22.60
C ARG A 437 8.33 -3.54 21.44
N PRO A 438 8.15 -2.22 21.65
CA PRO A 438 7.69 -1.31 20.61
C PRO A 438 8.50 -1.41 19.32
N GLY A 439 7.81 -1.47 18.18
CA GLY A 439 8.43 -1.62 16.86
C GLY A 439 8.82 -3.05 16.50
N THR A 440 8.32 -4.04 17.24
CA THR A 440 8.35 -5.45 16.86
C THR A 440 6.94 -5.97 16.63
N VAL A 441 6.81 -6.99 15.78
CA VAL A 441 5.57 -7.75 15.62
C VAL A 441 5.90 -9.23 15.64
N ALA A 442 5.02 -10.03 16.22
CA ALA A 442 5.19 -11.46 16.33
C ALA A 442 3.86 -12.18 16.15
N THR A 443 3.85 -13.22 15.32
CA THR A 443 2.62 -13.92 14.95
C THR A 443 2.82 -15.43 14.96
N VAL A 444 1.88 -16.16 15.56
CA VAL A 444 1.67 -17.59 15.35
C VAL A 444 0.53 -17.76 14.34
N GLY A 445 0.88 -17.93 13.07
CA GLY A 445 -0.11 -17.95 11.98
C GLY A 445 -0.67 -19.33 11.65
N LEU A 446 0.06 -20.39 12.01
CA LEU A 446 -0.34 -21.79 11.84
C LEU A 446 -0.41 -22.44 13.20
N LEU A 447 -1.48 -23.19 13.45
CA LEU A 447 -1.67 -23.99 14.65
C LEU A 447 -2.48 -25.24 14.29
N GLU A 448 -1.87 -26.41 14.37
CA GLU A 448 -2.45 -27.68 13.93
C GLU A 448 -2.23 -28.76 15.00
N VAL A 449 -3.27 -29.55 15.29
CA VAL A 449 -3.17 -30.80 16.06
C VAL A 449 -3.43 -31.95 15.09
N PRO A 450 -2.38 -32.59 14.54
CA PRO A 450 -2.54 -33.60 13.51
C PRO A 450 -3.34 -34.80 14.02
N GLY A 451 -4.45 -35.12 13.34
CA GLY A 451 -5.34 -36.22 13.74
C GLY A 451 -6.02 -36.01 15.09
N GLY A 452 -6.23 -34.75 15.51
CA GLY A 452 -6.87 -34.42 16.77
C GLY A 452 -8.27 -35.05 16.93
N SER A 453 -8.59 -35.46 18.15
CA SER A 453 -9.90 -36.00 18.53
C SER A 453 -10.38 -35.37 19.83
N ILE A 454 -11.70 -35.15 19.95
CA ILE A 454 -12.34 -34.50 21.10
C ILE A 454 -11.98 -35.18 22.43
N ASN A 455 -11.81 -36.51 22.42
CA ASN A 455 -11.58 -37.32 23.61
C ASN A 455 -10.11 -37.76 23.81
N VAL A 456 -9.16 -37.14 23.12
CA VAL A 456 -7.73 -37.48 23.20
C VAL A 456 -6.91 -36.23 23.57
N VAL A 457 -6.09 -36.35 24.62
CA VAL A 457 -5.09 -35.33 24.96
C VAL A 457 -4.11 -35.19 23.78
N PRO A 458 -3.90 -33.99 23.21
CA PRO A 458 -3.01 -33.80 22.06
C PRO A 458 -1.57 -34.21 22.34
N GLY A 459 -1.11 -35.26 21.64
CA GLY A 459 0.27 -35.73 21.71
C GLY A 459 1.24 -34.96 20.82
N ARG A 460 0.73 -34.17 19.86
CA ARG A 460 1.53 -33.32 18.97
C ARG A 460 0.77 -32.05 18.64
N CYS A 461 1.48 -30.94 18.48
CA CYS A 461 0.93 -29.72 17.92
C CYS A 461 2.00 -29.01 17.08
N ARG A 462 1.66 -28.74 15.82
CA ARG A 462 2.50 -28.01 14.87
C ARG A 462 2.10 -26.55 14.86
N PHE A 463 3.08 -25.68 14.70
CA PHE A 463 2.86 -24.24 14.70
C PHE A 463 3.86 -23.52 13.81
N SER A 464 3.57 -22.26 13.48
CA SER A 464 4.54 -21.34 12.88
C SER A 464 4.93 -20.22 13.83
N LEU A 465 6.10 -19.63 13.63
CA LEU A 465 6.48 -18.34 14.23
C LEU A 465 6.88 -17.40 13.10
N ASP A 466 6.41 -16.16 13.14
CA ASP A 466 6.88 -15.05 12.30
C ASP A 466 7.22 -13.87 13.21
N LEU A 467 8.51 -13.56 13.32
CA LEU A 467 9.04 -12.51 14.20
C LEU A 467 9.67 -11.43 13.33
N ARG A 468 9.21 -10.18 13.46
CA ARG A 468 9.70 -9.07 12.64
C ARG A 468 10.06 -7.84 13.46
N ALA A 469 11.07 -7.11 12.99
CA ALA A 469 11.46 -5.81 13.56
C ALA A 469 12.21 -4.95 12.56
N GLY A 470 12.21 -3.63 12.78
CA GLY A 470 12.90 -2.66 11.92
C GLY A 470 14.43 -2.61 12.08
N ASN A 471 15.02 -3.50 12.87
CA ASN A 471 16.46 -3.75 12.86
C ASN A 471 16.77 -5.16 13.37
N ASP A 472 17.92 -5.68 12.93
CA ASP A 472 18.34 -7.05 13.21
C ASP A 472 18.53 -7.30 14.71
N ALA A 473 19.07 -6.35 15.47
CA ALA A 473 19.30 -6.51 16.90
C ALA A 473 18.00 -6.70 17.69
N ARG A 474 16.95 -5.91 17.39
CA ARG A 474 15.62 -6.06 18.03
C ARG A 474 14.91 -7.34 17.60
N ARG A 475 15.01 -7.72 16.33
CA ARG A 475 14.47 -8.98 15.84
C ARG A 475 15.11 -10.16 16.56
N ASP A 476 16.43 -10.14 16.69
CA ASP A 476 17.21 -11.22 17.29
C ASP A 476 17.03 -11.29 18.81
N ASP A 477 16.80 -10.15 19.50
CA ASP A 477 16.36 -10.13 20.90
C ASP A 477 14.98 -10.80 21.08
N LEU A 478 14.00 -10.39 20.28
CA LEU A 478 12.66 -10.99 20.31
C LEU A 478 12.71 -12.50 20.02
N ASP A 479 13.49 -12.91 19.01
CA ASP A 479 13.73 -14.31 18.68
C ASP A 479 14.32 -15.08 19.86
N SER A 480 15.39 -14.55 20.47
CA SER A 480 16.04 -15.17 21.62
C SER A 480 15.06 -15.39 22.77
N VAL A 481 14.26 -14.36 23.08
CA VAL A 481 13.30 -14.39 24.18
C VAL A 481 12.16 -15.37 23.89
N VAL A 482 11.60 -15.37 22.68
CA VAL A 482 10.54 -16.32 22.29
C VAL A 482 11.05 -17.76 22.33
N ARG A 483 12.27 -18.03 21.87
CA ARG A 483 12.87 -19.36 21.93
C ARG A 483 13.13 -19.80 23.38
N ALA A 484 13.53 -18.88 24.26
CA ALA A 484 13.64 -19.15 25.69
C ALA A 484 12.28 -19.48 26.34
N GLN A 485 11.20 -18.78 25.94
CA GLN A 485 9.84 -19.10 26.40
C GLN A 485 9.39 -20.49 25.93
N LEU A 486 9.62 -20.84 24.65
CA LEU A 486 9.34 -22.18 24.13
C LEU A 486 10.07 -23.25 24.95
N GLN A 487 11.36 -23.06 25.20
CA GLN A 487 12.15 -23.99 26.01
C GLN A 487 11.59 -24.12 27.43
N ALA A 488 11.33 -23.00 28.11
CA ALA A 488 10.83 -23.00 29.49
C ALA A 488 9.44 -23.67 29.62
N VAL A 489 8.54 -23.44 28.66
CA VAL A 489 7.22 -24.08 28.62
C VAL A 489 7.35 -25.59 28.45
N CYS A 490 8.18 -26.03 27.50
CA CYS A 490 8.39 -27.46 27.23
C CYS A 490 9.07 -28.17 28.39
N GLU A 491 10.10 -27.59 28.99
CA GLU A 491 10.80 -28.15 30.16
C GLU A 491 9.84 -28.32 31.35
N ARG A 492 9.11 -27.26 31.71
CA ARG A 492 8.14 -27.28 32.81
C ARG A 492 7.05 -28.34 32.61
N ARG A 493 6.64 -28.57 31.36
CA ARG A 493 5.59 -29.54 31.00
C ARG A 493 6.12 -30.93 30.66
N GLY A 494 7.45 -31.13 30.62
CA GLY A 494 8.08 -32.40 30.25
C GLY A 494 7.82 -32.81 28.80
N LEU A 495 7.87 -31.87 27.87
CA LEU A 495 7.60 -32.03 26.44
C LEU A 495 8.88 -31.90 25.61
N GLN A 496 8.87 -32.51 24.43
CA GLN A 496 9.91 -32.31 23.42
C GLN A 496 9.45 -31.28 22.39
N TRP A 497 10.37 -30.67 21.66
CA TRP A 497 10.04 -29.75 20.57
C TRP A 497 11.11 -29.73 19.47
N THR A 498 10.69 -29.34 18.27
CA THR A 498 11.55 -28.99 17.14
C THR A 498 11.18 -27.60 16.63
N LEU A 499 12.16 -26.88 16.09
CA LEU A 499 11.95 -25.57 15.48
C LEU A 499 12.92 -25.38 14.32
N THR A 500 12.39 -25.37 13.11
CA THR A 500 13.15 -25.29 11.87
C THR A 500 13.01 -23.90 11.26
N PRO A 501 14.12 -23.15 11.05
CA PRO A 501 14.08 -21.88 10.34
C PRO A 501 13.60 -22.08 8.90
N THR A 502 12.66 -21.25 8.45
CA THR A 502 12.16 -21.24 7.07
C THR A 502 12.55 -19.97 6.31
N VAL A 503 12.60 -18.83 6.99
CA VAL A 503 13.04 -17.55 6.42
C VAL A 503 13.94 -16.84 7.43
N VAL A 504 15.07 -16.32 6.95
CA VAL A 504 15.92 -15.38 7.68
C VAL A 504 16.23 -14.22 6.74
N ALA A 505 15.71 -13.05 7.09
CA ALA A 505 15.79 -11.84 6.29
C ALA A 505 16.28 -10.69 7.17
N SER A 506 17.40 -10.06 6.79
CA SER A 506 17.90 -8.85 7.44
C SER A 506 16.94 -7.68 7.25
N ALA A 507 16.85 -6.81 8.26
CA ALA A 507 16.16 -5.55 8.13
C ALA A 507 16.91 -4.63 7.17
N ALA A 508 16.16 -3.77 6.46
CA ALA A 508 16.74 -2.72 5.64
C ALA A 508 16.27 -1.36 6.18
N PRO A 509 16.97 -0.79 7.18
CA PRO A 509 16.67 0.54 7.69
C PRO A 509 16.81 1.60 6.60
N SER A 510 15.92 2.59 6.62
CA SER A 510 16.08 3.78 5.78
C SER A 510 17.31 4.57 6.23
N ASP A 511 18.06 5.10 5.29
CA ASP A 511 19.15 6.03 5.55
C ASP A 511 18.60 7.31 6.20
N PRO A 512 19.15 7.77 7.34
CA PRO A 512 18.63 8.93 8.06
C PRO A 512 18.59 10.22 7.24
N ALA A 513 19.57 10.45 6.35
CA ALA A 513 19.61 11.67 5.54
C ALA A 513 18.55 11.62 4.43
N TRP A 514 18.38 10.47 3.78
CA TRP A 514 17.30 10.28 2.80
C TRP A 514 15.91 10.31 3.43
N GLN A 515 15.75 9.76 4.64
CA GLN A 515 14.53 9.89 5.41
C GLN A 515 14.19 11.37 5.68
N ALA A 516 15.17 12.16 6.13
CA ALA A 516 14.98 13.59 6.37
C ALA A 516 14.59 14.36 5.10
N ARG A 517 15.08 13.95 3.92
CA ARG A 517 14.64 14.54 2.63
C ARG A 517 13.18 14.24 2.32
N TRP A 518 12.70 13.02 2.60
CA TRP A 518 11.28 12.71 2.50
C TRP A 518 10.43 13.51 3.50
N GLU A 519 10.91 13.68 4.73
CA GLU A 519 10.23 14.50 5.74
C GLU A 519 10.10 15.95 5.28
N ALA A 520 11.18 16.54 4.77
CA ALA A 520 11.16 17.89 4.22
C ALA A 520 10.21 18.00 3.02
N ALA A 521 10.20 17.00 2.13
CA ALA A 521 9.27 16.95 0.99
C ALA A 521 7.80 16.92 1.44
N VAL A 522 7.45 16.08 2.41
CA VAL A 522 6.08 16.01 2.98
C VAL A 522 5.70 17.33 3.65
N GLN A 523 6.61 17.92 4.46
CA GLN A 523 6.37 19.21 5.11
C GLN A 523 6.15 20.35 4.11
N ARG A 524 6.86 20.37 2.98
CA ARG A 524 6.67 21.36 1.91
C ARG A 524 5.28 21.28 1.26
N LEU A 525 4.62 20.12 1.33
CA LEU A 525 3.23 19.98 0.89
C LEU A 525 2.22 20.48 1.93
N GLY A 526 2.68 20.97 3.08
CA GLY A 526 1.83 21.40 4.20
C GLY A 526 1.26 20.25 5.03
N LEU A 527 1.83 19.05 4.90
CA LEU A 527 1.35 17.84 5.57
C LEU A 527 2.23 17.48 6.79
N PRO A 528 1.65 16.84 7.83
CA PRO A 528 2.41 16.37 8.97
C PRO A 528 3.28 15.17 8.57
N VAL A 529 4.45 15.06 9.20
CA VAL A 529 5.33 13.90 9.04
C VAL A 529 4.82 12.77 9.94
N HIS A 530 4.56 11.62 9.34
CA HIS A 530 4.34 10.37 10.06
C HIS A 530 5.38 9.34 9.64
N ARG A 531 5.95 8.64 10.63
CA ARG A 531 7.01 7.65 10.45
C ARG A 531 6.46 6.26 10.78
N LEU A 532 6.66 5.30 9.90
CA LEU A 532 6.19 3.92 10.06
C LEU A 532 7.14 2.92 9.40
N PRO A 533 7.29 1.68 9.91
CA PRO A 533 8.03 0.65 9.22
C PRO A 533 7.21 0.04 8.07
N SER A 534 7.89 -0.49 7.05
CA SER A 534 7.27 -1.43 6.11
C SER A 534 7.21 -2.83 6.72
N GLY A 535 6.02 -3.42 6.68
CA GLY A 535 5.80 -4.82 7.04
C GLY A 535 6.10 -5.79 5.90
N ALA A 536 6.02 -5.34 4.64
CA ALA A 536 6.27 -6.11 3.44
C ALA A 536 7.73 -5.99 2.98
N GLY A 537 8.17 -6.86 2.08
CA GLY A 537 9.45 -6.69 1.40
C GLY A 537 9.28 -5.75 0.21
N HIS A 538 10.38 -5.15 -0.25
CA HIS A 538 10.44 -4.30 -1.45
C HIS A 538 11.85 -4.40 -2.04
N ASP A 539 12.02 -3.99 -3.30
CA ASP A 539 13.34 -3.95 -3.96
C ASP A 539 14.37 -3.11 -3.18
N ALA A 540 13.93 -2.03 -2.52
CA ALA A 540 14.71 -1.27 -1.54
C ALA A 540 15.49 -2.14 -0.54
N MET A 541 14.96 -3.31 -0.17
CA MET A 541 15.60 -4.25 0.75
C MET A 541 16.92 -4.80 0.21
N LYS A 542 17.00 -5.04 -1.12
CA LYS A 542 18.24 -5.46 -1.78
C LYS A 542 19.15 -4.30 -2.07
N ILE A 543 18.58 -3.18 -2.51
CA ILE A 543 19.36 -1.98 -2.80
C ILE A 543 20.07 -1.45 -1.54
N HIS A 544 19.45 -1.59 -0.35
CA HIS A 544 20.04 -1.27 0.95
C HIS A 544 21.40 -1.93 1.21
N GLU A 545 21.68 -3.09 0.63
CA GLU A 545 22.96 -3.79 0.82
C GLU A 545 24.15 -3.07 0.16
N ALA A 546 23.89 -2.10 -0.73
CA ALA A 546 24.91 -1.40 -1.49
C ALA A 546 24.77 0.13 -1.49
N LEU A 547 23.55 0.67 -1.34
CA LEU A 547 23.26 2.11 -1.43
C LEU A 547 22.45 2.59 -0.21
N PRO A 548 22.64 3.87 0.21
CA PRO A 548 21.71 4.48 1.14
C PRO A 548 20.33 4.58 0.48
N GLN A 549 19.28 4.15 1.18
CA GLN A 549 17.93 4.11 0.63
C GLN A 549 16.89 4.72 1.57
N ALA A 550 15.81 5.30 1.04
CA ALA A 550 14.62 5.58 1.83
C ALA A 550 13.35 5.52 0.99
N MET A 551 12.27 5.04 1.59
CA MET A 551 10.97 4.94 0.94
C MET A 551 9.96 5.98 1.46
N LEU A 552 8.99 6.30 0.61
CA LEU A 552 7.78 7.02 0.97
C LEU A 552 6.55 6.17 0.63
N PHE A 553 5.71 5.97 1.63
CA PHE A 553 4.43 5.30 1.48
C PHE A 553 3.31 6.24 1.12
N VAL A 554 2.39 5.70 0.32
CA VAL A 554 1.12 6.31 -0.07
C VAL A 554 -0.01 5.51 0.58
N ARG A 555 -1.00 6.21 1.11
CA ARG A 555 -2.18 5.61 1.72
C ARG A 555 -2.91 4.68 0.74
N GLY A 556 -3.19 3.46 1.19
CA GLY A 556 -4.11 2.55 0.50
C GLY A 556 -5.55 2.71 0.98
N GLY A 557 -6.51 2.69 0.05
CA GLY A 557 -7.94 2.62 0.36
C GLY A 557 -8.35 1.24 0.89
N ASN A 558 -9.62 1.12 1.32
CA ASN A 558 -10.16 -0.11 1.91
C ASN A 558 -9.28 -0.67 3.05
N LEU A 559 -8.84 0.18 3.98
CA LEU A 559 -7.92 -0.18 5.09
C LEU A 559 -6.57 -0.74 4.60
N GLY A 560 -6.07 -0.22 3.48
CA GLY A 560 -4.77 -0.60 2.94
C GLY A 560 -4.68 -2.03 2.40
N ILE A 561 -5.83 -2.61 2.01
CA ILE A 561 -5.84 -3.90 1.31
C ILE A 561 -4.89 -3.84 0.11
N SER A 562 -4.06 -4.88 -0.02
CA SER A 562 -3.15 -5.10 -1.15
C SER A 562 -3.10 -6.60 -1.48
N HIS A 563 -2.41 -6.99 -2.57
CA HIS A 563 -2.42 -8.35 -3.13
C HIS A 563 -3.85 -8.85 -3.39
N ASN A 564 -4.73 -7.92 -3.78
CA ASN A 564 -6.18 -8.14 -3.86
C ASN A 564 -6.79 -7.14 -4.85
N PRO A 565 -7.83 -7.52 -5.63
CA PRO A 565 -8.47 -6.62 -6.60
C PRO A 565 -9.15 -5.39 -5.97
N LEU A 566 -9.38 -5.40 -4.65
CA LEU A 566 -9.91 -4.24 -3.91
C LEU A 566 -8.84 -3.21 -3.53
N GLU A 567 -7.56 -3.47 -3.82
CA GLU A 567 -6.50 -2.47 -3.66
C GLU A 567 -6.81 -1.21 -4.46
N THR A 568 -6.68 -0.06 -3.82
CA THR A 568 -6.96 1.22 -4.47
C THR A 568 -6.18 2.35 -3.83
N VAL A 569 -5.91 3.40 -4.61
CA VAL A 569 -5.33 4.67 -4.20
C VAL A 569 -6.17 5.78 -4.83
N SER A 570 -6.39 6.89 -4.14
CA SER A 570 -7.07 8.05 -4.74
C SER A 570 -6.13 8.80 -5.70
N ASN A 571 -6.70 9.49 -6.69
CA ASN A 571 -5.92 10.41 -7.51
C ASN A 571 -5.27 11.52 -6.66
N ASP A 572 -5.90 12.00 -5.60
CA ASP A 572 -5.32 12.98 -4.68
C ASP A 572 -4.06 12.45 -3.98
N ASP A 573 -4.11 11.22 -3.44
CA ASP A 573 -2.97 10.60 -2.77
C ASP A 573 -1.82 10.33 -3.76
N ALA A 574 -2.14 9.89 -4.99
CA ALA A 574 -1.17 9.72 -6.05
C ALA A 574 -0.57 11.06 -6.53
N ASP A 575 -1.36 12.14 -6.58
CA ASP A 575 -0.89 13.49 -6.93
C ASP A 575 0.09 14.00 -5.87
N LEU A 576 -0.22 13.79 -4.59
CA LEU A 576 0.67 14.10 -3.47
C LEU A 576 1.97 13.29 -3.51
N ALA A 577 1.91 12.03 -3.91
CA ALA A 577 3.10 11.19 -4.08
C ALA A 577 4.05 11.75 -5.16
N VAL A 578 3.52 12.12 -6.34
CA VAL A 578 4.31 12.75 -7.41
C VAL A 578 4.89 14.09 -6.95
N ARG A 579 4.09 14.92 -6.27
CA ARG A 579 4.55 16.21 -5.74
C ARG A 579 5.62 16.07 -4.67
N ALA A 580 5.53 15.06 -3.81
CA ALA A 580 6.55 14.76 -2.81
C ALA A 580 7.88 14.39 -3.50
N LEU A 581 7.83 13.53 -4.54
CA LEU A 581 9.01 13.19 -5.33
C LEU A 581 9.62 14.43 -6.00
N LEU A 582 8.79 15.27 -6.65
CA LEU A 582 9.24 16.53 -7.24
C LEU A 582 9.89 17.46 -6.20
N ALA A 583 9.32 17.55 -5.00
CA ALA A 583 9.85 18.36 -3.91
C ALA A 583 11.21 17.84 -3.41
N LEU A 584 11.37 16.52 -3.29
CA LEU A 584 12.63 15.87 -2.95
C LEU A 584 13.70 16.13 -4.03
N LEU A 585 13.35 15.93 -5.31
CA LEU A 585 14.27 16.17 -6.43
C LEU A 585 14.70 17.64 -6.52
N GLU A 586 13.80 18.57 -6.23
CA GLU A 586 14.10 19.99 -6.20
C GLU A 586 15.05 20.37 -5.06
N GLU A 587 14.83 19.83 -3.86
CA GLU A 587 15.72 20.10 -2.72
C GLU A 587 17.11 19.51 -2.96
N LEU A 588 17.16 18.26 -3.42
CA LEU A 588 18.41 17.61 -3.80
C LEU A 588 19.14 18.38 -4.91
N SER A 589 18.40 18.99 -5.85
CA SER A 589 18.98 19.84 -6.88
C SER A 589 19.66 21.08 -6.29
N LYS A 590 19.14 21.67 -5.22
CA LYS A 590 19.78 22.83 -4.55
C LYS A 590 21.09 22.43 -3.89
N GLU A 591 21.15 21.25 -3.27
CA GLU A 591 22.37 20.70 -2.67
C GLU A 591 23.50 20.48 -3.69
N HIS A 592 23.15 20.26 -4.96
CA HIS A 592 24.09 19.92 -6.04
C HIS A 592 24.27 21.04 -7.09
N LYS A 593 23.73 22.24 -6.83
CA LYS A 593 24.03 23.46 -7.58
C LYS A 593 25.36 24.04 -7.10
N ALA A 594 26.46 23.55 -7.68
CA ALA A 594 27.77 24.16 -7.58
C ALA A 594 28.36 24.29 -8.99
#